data_AF-A0A1B4YBG7-F1
#
_entry.id   AF-A0A1B4YBG7-F1
#
_cell.length_a   1.000
_cell.length_b   1.000
_cell.length_c   1.000
_cell.angle_alpha   90.00
_cell.angle_beta   90.00
_cell.angle_gamma   90.00
#
_symmetry.space_group_name_H-M   'P 1'
#
loop_
_entity.id
_entity.type
_entity.pdbx_description
1 polymer ?
#
loop_
_entity_poly.entity_id
_entity_poly.type
_entity_poly.pdbx_seq_one_letter_code
_entity_poly.pdbx_strand_id
1 'polypeptide(L)'
;NMLEPSTKMPWFKGWAVERKEGKADGKCLIEALDAILPPARPTDKALRLPLQDVYKIGGIGTVPVGRVETGVLKPGTIVVFAPANITTEVKSVEMHHEALQEAVPGDNVGFNVKNVSVKELRRGYVAGDSKNNPPKGAADFTAQVIVLNHPGQISNGYTPVLDCHTAHIACKFAEIKEKV
;
A
#
# COMPACT_ATOMS: atom_id res chain seq x y z
N ASN A 1 20.94 7.51 27.22
CA ASN A 1 19.61 6.95 26.91
C ASN A 1 19.34 6.90 25.41
N MET A 2 20.36 6.86 24.55
CA MET A 2 20.13 6.61 23.11
C MET A 2 20.21 5.10 22.88
N LEU A 3 21.43 4.54 23.03
CA LEU A 3 21.68 3.11 22.99
C LEU A 3 21.84 2.54 24.41
N GLU A 4 22.50 3.29 25.29
CA GLU A 4 22.77 2.89 26.68
C GLU A 4 22.23 3.89 27.69
N PRO A 5 21.97 3.48 28.94
CA PRO A 5 21.56 4.38 30.01
C PRO A 5 22.59 5.49 30.26
N SER A 6 22.13 6.72 30.44
CA SER A 6 22.98 7.88 30.70
C SER A 6 23.24 8.00 32.19
N THR A 7 24.52 8.05 32.56
CA THR A 7 24.96 8.35 33.93
C THR A 7 24.59 9.77 34.38
N LYS A 8 24.27 10.68 33.45
CA LYS A 8 23.90 12.07 33.74
C LYS A 8 22.42 12.27 34.09
N MET A 9 21.59 11.23 34.03
CA MET A 9 20.14 11.31 34.27
C MET A 9 19.67 10.33 35.36
N PRO A 10 20.19 10.44 36.61
CA PRO A 10 19.84 9.50 37.70
C PRO A 10 18.36 9.58 38.15
N TRP A 11 17.71 10.70 37.83
CA TRP A 11 16.29 10.94 38.11
C TRP A 11 15.36 10.15 37.17
N PHE A 12 15.80 9.84 35.95
CA PHE A 12 14.98 9.13 34.97
C PHE A 12 15.01 7.62 35.25
N LYS A 13 13.88 7.06 35.69
CA LYS A 13 13.76 5.63 36.03
C LYS A 13 13.45 4.73 34.85
N GLY A 14 13.02 5.32 33.74
CA GLY A 14 12.60 4.63 32.53
C GLY A 14 11.27 5.16 32.04
N TRP A 15 10.87 4.69 30.87
CA TRP A 15 9.53 4.82 30.32
C TRP A 15 8.79 3.49 30.48
N ALA A 16 7.46 3.55 30.49
CA ALA A 16 6.60 2.37 30.49
C ALA A 16 5.40 2.64 29.57
N VAL A 17 4.94 1.61 28.87
CA VAL A 17 3.78 1.67 27.98
C VAL A 17 2.86 0.50 28.29
N GLU A 18 1.56 0.79 28.38
CA GLU A 18 0.50 -0.20 28.56
C GLU A 18 -0.40 -0.21 27.33
N ARG A 19 -0.61 -1.40 26.76
CA ARG A 19 -1.41 -1.61 25.55
C ARG A 19 -2.26 -2.86 25.72
N LYS A 20 -3.27 -3.03 24.87
CA LYS A 20 -4.12 -4.22 24.87
C LYS A 20 -3.29 -5.49 24.58
N GLU A 21 -2.27 -5.35 23.75
CA GLU A 21 -1.41 -6.43 23.26
C GLU A 21 -0.21 -6.73 24.17
N GLY A 22 -0.02 -5.95 25.25
CA GLY A 22 1.06 -6.16 26.22
C GLY A 22 1.58 -4.88 26.87
N LYS A 23 2.51 -5.05 27.82
CA LYS A 23 3.26 -3.97 28.47
C LYS A 23 4.72 -4.00 28.02
N ALA A 24 5.35 -2.84 27.94
CA ALA A 24 6.77 -2.71 27.66
C ALA A 24 7.36 -1.56 28.50
N ASP A 25 8.61 -1.68 28.91
CA ASP A 25 9.35 -0.66 29.63
C ASP A 25 10.82 -0.65 29.19
N GLY A 26 11.51 0.46 29.46
CA GLY A 26 12.92 0.63 29.10
C GLY A 26 13.48 1.97 29.55
N LYS A 27 14.75 2.22 29.27
CA LYS A 27 15.47 3.45 29.62
C LYS A 27 16.09 4.16 28.41
N CYS A 28 16.22 3.47 27.29
CA CYS A 28 16.89 3.92 26.09
C CYS A 28 15.90 4.09 24.93
N LEU A 29 16.29 4.90 23.94
CA LEU A 29 15.54 5.08 22.71
C LEU A 29 15.48 3.78 21.91
N ILE A 30 16.59 3.02 21.85
CA ILE A 30 16.61 1.75 21.11
C ILE A 30 15.57 0.75 21.66
N GLU A 31 15.46 0.64 22.99
CA GLU A 31 14.47 -0.22 23.64
C GLU A 31 13.04 0.25 23.33
N ALA A 32 12.82 1.56 23.18
CA ALA A 32 11.53 2.11 22.81
C ALA A 32 11.15 1.78 21.36
N LEU A 33 12.14 1.74 20.45
CA LEU A 33 11.96 1.31 19.07
C LEU A 33 11.66 -0.20 18.99
N ASP A 34 12.39 -1.01 19.75
CA ASP A 34 12.16 -2.46 19.83
C ASP A 34 10.79 -2.81 20.47
N ALA A 35 10.27 -1.94 21.32
CA ALA A 35 8.93 -2.05 21.90
C ALA A 35 7.78 -1.67 20.93
N ILE A 36 8.10 -1.29 19.68
CA ILE A 36 7.08 -1.13 18.64
C ILE A 36 6.65 -2.51 18.18
N LEU A 37 5.41 -2.88 18.53
CA LEU A 37 4.79 -4.10 18.03
C LEU A 37 4.63 -4.01 16.50
N PRO A 38 5.09 -5.02 15.75
CA PRO A 38 4.88 -5.07 14.31
C PRO A 38 3.38 -5.01 13.99
N PRO A 39 2.97 -4.25 12.96
CA PRO A 39 1.57 -4.22 12.56
C PRO A 39 1.14 -5.59 12.03
N ALA A 40 -0.10 -5.98 12.33
CA ALA A 40 -0.67 -7.20 11.78
C ALA A 40 -0.73 -7.09 10.24
N ARG A 41 -0.10 -8.04 9.54
CA ARG A 41 -0.13 -8.09 8.08
C ARG A 41 -1.53 -8.55 7.63
N PRO A 42 -2.21 -7.81 6.73
CA PRO A 42 -3.57 -8.15 6.28
C PRO A 42 -3.58 -9.29 5.23
N THR A 43 -3.02 -10.45 5.57
CA THR A 43 -2.91 -11.62 4.68
C THR A 43 -4.26 -12.25 4.35
N ASP A 44 -5.22 -12.18 5.27
CA ASP A 44 -6.54 -12.80 5.13
C ASP A 44 -7.53 -11.94 4.32
N LYS A 45 -7.12 -10.72 3.95
CA LYS A 45 -7.92 -9.82 3.11
C LYS A 45 -7.74 -10.15 1.62
N ALA A 46 -8.65 -9.67 0.78
CA ALA A 46 -8.51 -9.80 -0.67
C ALA A 46 -7.23 -9.13 -1.18
N LEU A 47 -6.64 -9.69 -2.25
CA LEU A 47 -5.41 -9.15 -2.84
C LEU A 47 -5.64 -7.72 -3.38
N ARG A 48 -4.79 -6.79 -2.95
CA ARG A 48 -4.66 -5.44 -3.53
C ARG A 48 -3.19 -5.10 -3.71
N LEU A 49 -2.79 -4.90 -4.96
CA LEU A 49 -1.42 -4.58 -5.34
C LEU A 49 -1.44 -3.38 -6.32
N PRO A 50 -1.34 -2.14 -5.80
CA PRO A 50 -1.20 -0.96 -6.62
C PRO A 50 0.12 -0.96 -7.41
N LEU A 51 0.04 -0.75 -8.71
CA LEU A 51 1.20 -0.75 -9.60
C LEU A 51 1.99 0.55 -9.43
N GLN A 52 3.28 0.41 -9.18
CA GLN A 52 4.25 1.50 -9.15
C GLN A 52 4.79 1.78 -10.55
N ASP A 53 5.15 0.72 -11.29
CA ASP A 53 5.69 0.77 -12.65
C ASP A 53 5.33 -0.50 -13.43
N VAL A 54 5.52 -0.46 -14.75
CA VAL A 54 5.32 -1.61 -15.64
C VAL A 54 6.47 -1.68 -16.64
N TYR A 55 7.19 -2.79 -16.65
CA TYR A 55 8.36 -2.99 -17.49
C TYR A 55 8.10 -4.04 -18.59
N LYS A 56 8.79 -3.88 -19.73
CA LYS A 56 8.88 -4.91 -20.77
C LYS A 56 10.28 -5.52 -20.69
N ILE A 57 10.36 -6.79 -20.27
CA ILE A 57 11.64 -7.50 -20.17
C ILE A 57 11.75 -8.49 -21.34
N GLY A 58 12.86 -8.40 -22.08
CA GLY A 58 13.12 -9.31 -23.21
C GLY A 58 13.13 -10.77 -22.76
N GLY A 59 12.42 -11.65 -23.48
CA GLY A 59 12.30 -13.07 -23.15
C GLY A 59 11.32 -13.42 -22.02
N ILE A 60 10.97 -12.48 -21.13
CA ILE A 60 10.03 -12.69 -20.02
C ILE A 60 8.63 -12.18 -20.37
N GLY A 61 8.54 -10.98 -20.95
CA GLY A 61 7.28 -10.31 -21.28
C GLY A 61 7.02 -9.08 -20.43
N THR A 62 5.77 -8.90 -20.00
CA THR A 62 5.31 -7.74 -19.23
C THR A 62 5.42 -8.03 -17.74
N VAL A 63 6.12 -7.16 -17.02
CA VAL A 63 6.37 -7.28 -15.58
C VAL A 63 5.91 -6.02 -14.87
N PRO A 64 4.68 -6.01 -14.31
CA PRO A 64 4.27 -4.98 -13.36
C PRO A 64 5.04 -5.11 -12.04
N VAL A 65 5.30 -3.96 -11.42
CA VAL A 65 5.98 -3.86 -10.13
C VAL A 65 5.10 -3.07 -9.17
N GLY A 66 5.01 -3.52 -7.92
CA GLY A 66 4.29 -2.79 -6.88
C GLY A 66 4.41 -3.44 -5.52
N ARG A 67 3.74 -2.84 -4.54
CA ARG A 67 3.67 -3.34 -3.18
C ARG A 67 2.38 -4.12 -2.97
N VAL A 68 2.47 -5.28 -2.32
CA VAL A 68 1.28 -5.97 -1.83
C VAL A 68 0.76 -5.22 -0.59
N GLU A 69 -0.40 -4.59 -0.69
CA GLU A 69 -1.02 -3.86 0.43
C GLU A 69 -1.89 -4.79 1.29
N THR A 70 -2.63 -5.68 0.64
CA THR A 70 -3.48 -6.68 1.30
C THR A 70 -3.51 -7.99 0.53
N GLY A 71 -3.82 -9.09 1.21
CA GLY A 71 -3.88 -10.43 0.63
C GLY A 71 -2.52 -11.00 0.27
N VAL A 72 -2.53 -12.07 -0.52
CA VAL A 72 -1.33 -12.80 -0.93
C VAL A 72 -1.35 -12.98 -2.43
N LEU A 73 -0.21 -12.75 -3.09
CA LEU A 73 -0.03 -13.02 -4.51
C LEU A 73 0.82 -14.28 -4.70
N LYS A 74 0.34 -15.23 -5.51
CA LYS A 74 1.08 -16.45 -5.86
C LYS A 74 1.22 -16.62 -7.37
N PRO A 75 2.30 -17.24 -7.87
CA PRO A 75 2.32 -17.77 -9.24
C PRO A 75 1.08 -18.65 -9.50
N GLY A 76 0.48 -18.52 -10.68
CA GLY A 76 -0.77 -19.18 -11.08
C GLY A 76 -2.05 -18.44 -10.67
N THR A 77 -1.95 -17.38 -9.84
CA THR A 77 -3.12 -16.55 -9.51
C THR A 77 -3.65 -15.87 -10.78
N ILE A 78 -4.96 -15.96 -11.01
CA ILE A 78 -5.62 -15.19 -12.06
C ILE A 78 -5.98 -13.83 -11.47
N VAL A 79 -5.27 -12.79 -11.91
CA VAL A 79 -5.45 -11.42 -11.42
C VAL A 79 -6.27 -10.60 -12.41
N VAL A 80 -6.98 -9.61 -11.88
CA VAL A 80 -7.61 -8.55 -12.66
C VAL A 80 -6.99 -7.20 -12.32
N PHE A 81 -6.79 -6.36 -13.33
CA PHE A 81 -6.26 -5.01 -13.21
C PHE A 81 -7.39 -4.00 -13.33
N ALA A 82 -7.69 -3.30 -12.24
CA ALA A 82 -8.57 -2.14 -12.23
C ALA A 82 -7.78 -0.87 -12.57
N PRO A 83 -8.39 0.13 -13.23
CA PRO A 83 -9.79 0.18 -13.67
C PRO A 83 -10.04 -0.47 -15.05
N ALA A 84 -9.01 -0.90 -15.79
CA ALA A 84 -9.15 -1.40 -17.17
C ALA A 84 -9.88 -2.75 -17.30
N ASN A 85 -10.10 -3.46 -16.19
CA ASN A 85 -10.76 -4.76 -16.13
C ASN A 85 -10.08 -5.84 -16.99
N ILE A 86 -8.75 -5.80 -17.08
CA ILE A 86 -7.93 -6.77 -17.81
C ILE A 86 -7.63 -7.94 -16.88
N THR A 87 -7.95 -9.16 -17.32
CA THR A 87 -7.70 -10.39 -16.54
C THR A 87 -6.58 -11.21 -17.16
N THR A 88 -5.65 -11.68 -16.34
CA THR A 88 -4.53 -12.52 -16.80
C THR A 88 -3.99 -13.40 -15.67
N GLU A 89 -3.22 -14.41 -16.03
CA GLU A 89 -2.55 -15.31 -15.09
C GLU A 89 -1.14 -14.80 -14.77
N VAL A 90 -0.80 -14.75 -13.50
CA VAL A 90 0.55 -14.46 -13.01
C VAL A 90 1.43 -15.70 -13.18
N LYS A 91 2.58 -15.57 -13.86
CA LYS A 91 3.48 -16.70 -14.13
C LYS A 91 4.57 -16.88 -13.11
N SER A 92 5.16 -15.79 -12.65
CA SER A 92 6.18 -15.78 -11.61
C SER A 92 6.03 -14.52 -10.79
N VAL A 93 6.54 -14.57 -9.56
CA VAL A 93 6.64 -13.44 -8.65
C VAL A 93 8.07 -13.41 -8.16
N GLU A 94 8.69 -12.24 -8.18
CA GLU A 94 10.10 -12.04 -7.85
C GLU A 94 10.28 -10.83 -6.93
N MET A 95 11.20 -10.94 -5.98
CA MET A 95 11.65 -9.84 -5.13
C MET A 95 13.17 -9.89 -5.07
N HIS A 96 13.83 -8.76 -5.34
CA HIS A 96 15.31 -8.67 -5.34
C HIS A 96 16.02 -9.77 -6.17
N HIS A 97 15.46 -10.12 -7.33
CA HIS A 97 15.97 -11.16 -8.24
C HIS A 97 15.86 -12.61 -7.74
N GLU A 98 15.08 -12.85 -6.68
CA GLU A 98 14.75 -14.18 -6.21
C GLU A 98 13.27 -14.49 -6.46
N ALA A 99 13.00 -15.71 -6.93
CA ALA A 99 11.65 -16.18 -7.17
C ALA A 99 10.95 -16.50 -5.84
N LEU A 100 9.73 -15.98 -5.68
CA LEU A 100 8.90 -16.21 -4.50
C LEU A 100 7.79 -17.22 -4.80
N GLN A 101 7.53 -18.10 -3.84
CA GLN A 101 6.36 -18.98 -3.88
C GLN A 101 5.06 -18.21 -3.60
N GLU A 102 5.17 -17.17 -2.76
CA GLU A 102 4.10 -16.24 -2.46
C GLU A 102 4.68 -14.89 -2.04
N ALA A 103 3.96 -13.81 -2.32
CA ALA A 103 4.25 -12.47 -1.85
C ALA A 103 3.14 -12.02 -0.90
N VAL A 104 3.54 -11.50 0.26
CA VAL A 104 2.65 -11.14 1.37
C VAL A 104 2.63 -9.63 1.58
N PRO A 105 1.70 -9.08 2.40
CA PRO A 105 1.59 -7.65 2.59
C PRO A 105 2.89 -7.02 3.09
N GLY A 106 3.32 -5.94 2.44
CA GLY A 106 4.58 -5.23 2.68
C GLY A 106 5.68 -5.52 1.65
N ASP A 107 5.59 -6.64 0.92
CA ASP A 107 6.61 -7.02 -0.06
C ASP A 107 6.49 -6.14 -1.32
N ASN A 108 7.63 -5.69 -1.84
CA ASN A 108 7.70 -4.97 -3.12
C ASN A 108 8.19 -5.97 -4.18
N VAL A 109 7.29 -6.34 -5.09
CA VAL A 109 7.52 -7.46 -6.01
C VAL A 109 7.32 -7.04 -7.45
N GLY A 110 8.10 -7.65 -8.33
CA GLY A 110 7.80 -7.74 -9.77
C GLY A 110 7.12 -9.06 -10.06
N PHE A 111 6.12 -9.07 -10.94
CA PHE A 111 5.44 -10.32 -11.29
C PHE A 111 5.18 -10.40 -12.79
N ASN A 112 5.44 -11.55 -13.40
CA ASN A 112 5.25 -11.73 -14.85
C ASN A 112 3.79 -12.06 -15.16
N VAL A 113 3.21 -11.43 -16.18
CA VAL A 113 1.86 -11.71 -16.68
C VAL A 113 1.85 -12.06 -18.16
N LYS A 114 0.96 -12.98 -18.56
CA LYS A 114 0.81 -13.38 -19.97
C LYS A 114 -0.14 -12.48 -20.74
N ASN A 115 0.10 -12.35 -22.04
CA ASN A 115 -0.86 -11.80 -23.01
C ASN A 115 -1.37 -10.39 -22.69
N VAL A 116 -0.61 -9.61 -21.92
CA VAL A 116 -0.90 -8.20 -21.62
C VAL A 116 0.29 -7.37 -22.05
N SER A 117 0.05 -6.35 -22.85
CA SER A 117 1.07 -5.39 -23.28
C SER A 117 1.35 -4.37 -22.17
N VAL A 118 2.61 -3.93 -22.08
CA VAL A 118 2.99 -2.82 -21.19
C VAL A 118 2.22 -1.52 -21.44
N LYS A 119 1.62 -1.35 -22.62
CA LYS A 119 0.79 -0.17 -22.94
C LYS A 119 -0.60 -0.22 -22.34
N GLU A 120 -1.07 -1.40 -21.94
CA GLU A 120 -2.41 -1.61 -21.39
C GLU A 120 -2.47 -1.45 -19.88
N LEU A 121 -1.30 -1.48 -19.22
CA LEU A 121 -1.14 -1.27 -17.79
C LEU A 121 -0.33 0.00 -17.55
N ARG A 122 -0.60 0.67 -16.43
CA ARG A 122 0.15 1.86 -16.03
C ARG A 122 0.20 1.98 -14.52
N ARG A 123 1.13 2.81 -14.04
CA ARG A 123 1.18 3.26 -12.65
C ARG A 123 -0.21 3.74 -12.18
N GLY A 124 -0.56 3.38 -10.94
CA GLY A 124 -1.85 3.72 -10.35
C GLY A 124 -2.96 2.70 -10.58
N TYR A 125 -2.78 1.73 -11.49
CA TYR A 125 -3.71 0.60 -11.60
C TYR A 125 -3.56 -0.31 -10.38
N VAL A 126 -4.58 -1.10 -10.09
CA VAL A 126 -4.61 -2.01 -8.95
C VAL A 126 -4.86 -3.43 -9.43
N ALA A 127 -3.89 -4.31 -9.17
CA ALA A 127 -4.06 -5.75 -9.33
C ALA A 127 -4.79 -6.33 -8.11
N GLY A 128 -5.64 -7.33 -8.36
CA GLY A 128 -6.22 -8.16 -7.32
C GLY A 128 -6.66 -9.51 -7.87
N ASP A 129 -6.94 -10.46 -6.98
CA ASP A 129 -7.40 -11.81 -7.37
C ASP A 129 -8.79 -11.72 -8.00
N SER A 130 -8.91 -12.26 -9.22
CA SER A 130 -10.18 -12.33 -9.95
C SER A 130 -11.28 -13.10 -9.22
N LYS A 131 -10.89 -14.06 -8.35
CA LYS A 131 -11.82 -14.97 -7.65
C LYS A 131 -12.19 -14.51 -6.25
N ASN A 132 -11.48 -13.53 -5.69
CA ASN A 132 -11.69 -13.08 -4.31
C ASN A 132 -11.80 -11.56 -4.25
N ASN A 133 -13.03 -11.05 -4.34
CA ASN A 133 -13.36 -9.62 -4.32
C ASN A 133 -12.43 -8.79 -5.24
N PRO A 134 -12.53 -8.97 -6.57
CA PRO A 134 -11.68 -8.26 -7.53
C PRO A 134 -11.81 -6.74 -7.42
N PRO A 135 -10.71 -5.97 -7.59
CA PRO A 135 -10.78 -4.51 -7.63
C PRO A 135 -11.58 -4.02 -8.84
N LYS A 136 -12.20 -2.84 -8.71
CA LYS A 136 -13.01 -2.19 -9.74
C LYS A 136 -12.66 -0.71 -9.82
N GLY A 137 -12.92 -0.08 -10.96
CA GLY A 137 -12.86 1.38 -11.06
C GLY A 137 -13.95 2.03 -10.21
N ALA A 138 -13.63 3.17 -9.59
CA ALA A 138 -14.59 4.00 -8.89
C ALA A 138 -15.12 5.09 -9.83
N ALA A 139 -16.44 5.23 -9.93
CA ALA A 139 -17.06 6.35 -10.65
C ALA A 139 -17.03 7.64 -9.81
N ASP A 140 -17.37 7.48 -8.53
CA ASP A 140 -17.31 8.50 -7.49
C ASP A 140 -17.06 7.81 -6.14
N PHE A 141 -16.72 8.60 -5.13
CA PHE A 141 -16.61 8.15 -3.76
C PHE A 141 -16.90 9.30 -2.79
N THR A 142 -17.41 8.97 -1.60
CA THR A 142 -17.52 9.92 -0.49
C THR A 142 -16.32 9.74 0.43
N ALA A 143 -15.67 10.83 0.82
CA ALA A 143 -14.53 10.82 1.73
C ALA A 143 -14.66 11.93 2.77
N GLN A 144 -14.15 11.67 3.97
CA GLN A 144 -13.93 12.70 4.97
C GLN A 144 -12.59 13.37 4.69
N VAL A 145 -12.60 14.70 4.57
CA VAL A 145 -11.40 15.49 4.22
C VAL A 145 -11.15 16.51 5.33
N ILE A 146 -9.89 16.64 5.74
CA ILE A 146 -9.43 17.71 6.62
C ILE A 146 -8.73 18.75 5.75
N VAL A 147 -9.23 19.98 5.76
CA VAL A 147 -8.62 21.09 5.02
C VAL A 147 -7.45 21.62 5.83
N LEU A 148 -6.24 21.52 5.28
CA LEU A 148 -5.03 22.12 5.86
C LEU A 148 -4.95 23.62 5.53
N ASN A 149 -3.87 24.27 5.95
CA ASN A 149 -3.66 25.69 5.66
C ASN A 149 -3.64 25.94 4.14
N HIS A 150 -4.72 26.52 3.62
CA HIS A 150 -4.95 26.74 2.20
C HIS A 150 -5.39 28.20 1.99
N PRO A 151 -4.73 28.97 1.10
CA PRO A 151 -4.98 30.41 0.97
C PRO A 151 -6.31 30.75 0.27
N GLY A 152 -6.93 29.77 -0.40
CA GLY A 152 -8.18 29.95 -1.13
C GLY A 152 -9.38 29.27 -0.47
N GLN A 153 -10.56 29.51 -1.03
CA GLN A 153 -11.80 28.83 -0.65
C GLN A 153 -12.00 27.57 -1.49
N ILE A 154 -12.58 26.53 -0.87
CA ILE A 154 -12.97 25.29 -1.55
C ILE A 154 -14.49 25.26 -1.63
N SER A 155 -15.03 25.08 -2.83
CA SER A 155 -16.46 24.96 -3.10
C SER A 155 -16.75 23.75 -3.98
N ASN A 156 -18.03 23.39 -4.12
CA ASN A 156 -18.45 22.41 -5.12
C ASN A 156 -17.90 22.80 -6.50
N GLY A 157 -17.32 21.82 -7.19
CA GLY A 157 -16.64 21.99 -8.46
C GLY A 157 -15.12 22.17 -8.37
N TYR A 158 -14.55 22.39 -7.18
CA TYR A 158 -13.10 22.40 -7.01
C TYR A 158 -12.50 21.07 -7.48
N THR A 159 -11.46 21.11 -8.33
CA THR A 159 -10.91 19.92 -9.01
C THR A 159 -9.40 19.81 -8.78
N PRO A 160 -8.95 19.48 -7.56
CA PRO A 160 -7.54 19.25 -7.31
C PRO A 160 -7.09 17.88 -7.82
N VAL A 161 -5.77 17.68 -7.84
CA VAL A 161 -5.20 16.35 -7.99
C VAL A 161 -5.20 15.64 -6.65
N LEU A 162 -5.67 14.40 -6.65
CA LEU A 162 -5.62 13.49 -5.51
C LEU A 162 -4.55 12.44 -5.76
N ASP A 163 -3.68 12.31 -4.77
CA ASP A 163 -2.78 11.17 -4.62
C ASP A 163 -3.46 10.13 -3.73
N CYS A 164 -3.69 8.93 -4.28
CA CYS A 164 -4.21 7.79 -3.55
C CYS A 164 -3.39 6.57 -3.97
N HIS A 165 -2.80 5.85 -3.02
CA HIS A 165 -1.82 4.79 -3.29
C HIS A 165 -0.74 5.25 -4.30
N THR A 166 -0.64 4.59 -5.45
CA THR A 166 0.24 4.96 -6.57
C THR A 166 -0.45 5.78 -7.67
N ALA A 167 -1.77 6.02 -7.54
CA ALA A 167 -2.54 6.82 -8.50
C ALA A 167 -2.43 8.31 -8.20
N HIS A 168 -2.35 9.09 -9.27
CA HIS A 168 -2.25 10.54 -9.27
C HIS A 168 -3.26 11.07 -10.30
N ILE A 169 -4.44 11.48 -9.84
CA ILE A 169 -5.60 11.74 -10.71
C ILE A 169 -6.35 12.99 -10.23
N ALA A 170 -6.72 13.86 -11.16
CA ALA A 170 -7.62 14.99 -10.87
C ALA A 170 -9.03 14.49 -10.52
N CYS A 171 -9.53 14.89 -9.35
CA CYS A 171 -10.89 14.55 -8.92
C CYS A 171 -11.68 15.82 -8.62
N LYS A 172 -12.95 15.83 -9.00
CA LYS A 172 -13.86 16.95 -8.75
C LYS A 172 -14.59 16.74 -7.43
N PHE A 173 -14.56 17.74 -6.55
CA PHE A 173 -15.49 17.83 -5.43
C PHE A 173 -16.90 18.06 -5.98
N ALA A 174 -17.65 16.98 -6.20
CA ALA A 174 -19.01 17.05 -6.74
C ALA A 174 -19.95 17.76 -5.77
N GLU A 175 -19.88 17.39 -4.49
CA GLU A 175 -20.76 17.90 -3.44
C GLU A 175 -20.04 17.86 -2.07
N ILE A 176 -20.07 18.98 -1.35
CA ILE A 176 -19.70 19.06 0.07
C ILE A 176 -20.97 18.81 0.90
N LYS A 177 -21.09 17.59 1.43
CA LYS A 177 -22.29 17.13 2.13
C LYS A 177 -22.43 17.70 3.54
N GLU A 178 -21.33 17.76 4.27
CA GLU A 178 -21.28 18.19 5.67
C GLU A 178 -20.05 19.03 5.94
N LYS A 179 -20.17 19.97 6.89
CA LYS A 179 -19.06 20.77 7.41
C LYS A 179 -19.16 20.80 8.93
N VAL A 180 -18.14 20.25 9.58
CA VAL A 180 -17.98 20.24 11.05
C VAL A 180 -16.91 21.24 11.43
#